data_AF-A0A3P3Z6C3-F1
#
_entry.id   AF-A0A3P3Z6C3-F1
#
_cell.length_a   1.000
_cell.length_b   1.000
_cell.length_c   1.000
_cell.angle_alpha   90.00
_cell.angle_beta   90.00
_cell.angle_gamma   90.00
#
_symmetry.space_group_name_H-M   'P 1'
#
loop_
_entity.id
_entity.type
_entity.pdbx_description
1 polymer ?
#
loop_
_entity_poly.entity_id
_entity_poly.type
_entity_poly.pdbx_seq_one_letter_code
_entity_poly.pdbx_strand_id
1 'polypeptide(L)'
;MPSESKKAIDGGSSGVASTAAIPGGPLKHHRLPYRRPLPPFLPLVLLFLLLNYLAFAVEVDDKEGVVLLPEYVHGIAMKRDALRQAAAAGQVLTEPIPFNVFLFFEESVMGTLFQVGRFLFRSHFGIQVVCVLAWLVHLFELGVCFRICWSCNASFLVALRYMYCTCVGGFTQLSPLIQARDAWVREMRATEELKSKKSQ
;
A
#
# COMPACT_ATOMS: atom_id res chain seq x y z
N MET A 1 33.27 20.01 -50.90
CA MET A 1 31.84 20.43 -50.97
C MET A 1 31.48 20.56 -52.44
N PRO A 2 30.34 20.04 -52.93
CA PRO A 2 28.95 20.08 -52.39
C PRO A 2 28.43 18.67 -51.95
N SER A 3 27.54 18.48 -50.94
CA SER A 3 26.08 18.74 -50.81
C SER A 3 25.24 17.91 -51.81
N GLU A 4 24.24 17.07 -51.53
CA GLU A 4 23.41 16.69 -50.36
C GLU A 4 22.62 15.40 -50.75
N SER A 5 22.07 14.65 -49.77
CA SER A 5 20.66 14.18 -49.71
C SER A 5 20.39 12.73 -49.22
N LYS A 6 19.55 12.66 -48.16
CA LYS A 6 18.52 11.65 -47.81
C LYS A 6 18.85 10.34 -47.06
N LYS A 7 18.66 10.40 -45.73
CA LYS A 7 17.52 9.85 -44.91
C LYS A 7 17.05 8.40 -45.16
N ALA A 8 17.12 7.55 -44.11
CA ALA A 8 16.00 6.78 -43.49
C ALA A 8 16.57 5.75 -42.48
N ILE A 9 16.26 5.86 -41.18
CA ILE A 9 15.29 5.03 -40.40
C ILE A 9 15.67 3.54 -40.39
N ASP A 10 16.38 3.10 -39.34
CA ASP A 10 16.47 1.69 -38.96
C ASP A 10 15.39 1.34 -37.95
N GLY A 11 14.46 0.50 -38.38
CA GLY A 11 13.49 -0.19 -37.56
C GLY A 11 13.72 -1.69 -37.61
N GLY A 12 13.69 -2.32 -36.44
CA GLY A 12 12.96 -3.57 -36.22
C GLY A 12 13.55 -4.89 -36.75
N SER A 13 14.05 -5.68 -35.79
CA SER A 13 13.70 -7.09 -35.59
C SER A 13 14.03 -8.09 -36.71
N SER A 14 14.98 -8.98 -36.44
CA SER A 14 14.67 -10.41 -36.18
C SER A 14 15.94 -11.21 -35.95
N GLY A 15 15.87 -12.11 -34.97
CA GLY A 15 16.73 -13.28 -34.92
C GLY A 15 17.54 -13.38 -33.64
N VAL A 16 17.04 -14.15 -32.68
CA VAL A 16 17.86 -15.17 -32.01
C VAL A 16 16.95 -16.34 -31.66
N ALA A 17 17.08 -17.42 -32.42
CA ALA A 17 16.81 -18.76 -31.94
C ALA A 17 18.04 -19.22 -31.13
N SER A 18 17.84 -19.66 -29.88
CA SER A 18 18.73 -20.44 -29.01
C SER A 18 18.19 -20.28 -27.58
N THR A 19 18.03 -21.28 -26.72
CA THR A 19 18.56 -22.64 -26.67
C THR A 19 17.71 -23.38 -25.64
N ALA A 20 17.39 -24.64 -25.90
CA ALA A 20 17.04 -25.56 -24.83
C ALA A 20 18.25 -25.66 -23.89
N ALA A 21 18.13 -25.13 -22.68
CA ALA A 21 19.09 -25.35 -21.61
C ALA A 21 18.37 -26.10 -20.49
N ILE A 22 18.61 -27.41 -20.42
CA ILE A 22 18.42 -28.18 -19.19
C ILE A 22 19.65 -27.87 -18.32
N PRO A 23 19.55 -27.13 -17.21
CA PRO A 23 20.68 -27.00 -16.32
C PRO A 23 20.58 -28.14 -15.29
N GLY A 24 21.36 -29.19 -15.53
CA GLY A 24 21.84 -30.04 -14.45
C GLY A 24 22.79 -29.23 -13.57
N GLY A 25 22.23 -28.49 -12.61
CA GLY A 25 22.96 -27.82 -11.53
C GLY A 25 22.72 -28.53 -10.20
N PRO A 26 23.56 -28.29 -9.17
CA PRO A 26 23.37 -28.87 -7.84
C PRO A 26 21.96 -28.46 -7.36
N LEU A 27 21.26 -29.39 -6.70
CA LEU A 27 19.90 -29.20 -6.19
C LEU A 27 19.81 -27.92 -5.34
N LYS A 28 19.55 -26.78 -5.98
CA LYS A 28 19.26 -25.53 -5.28
C LYS A 28 18.03 -25.84 -4.44
N HIS A 29 18.14 -25.65 -3.13
CA HIS A 29 16.97 -25.64 -2.26
C HIS A 29 15.98 -24.64 -2.84
N HIS A 30 14.92 -25.13 -3.48
CA HIS A 30 13.88 -24.30 -4.06
C HIS A 30 13.10 -23.72 -2.88
N ARG A 31 13.52 -22.54 -2.43
CA ARG A 31 12.80 -21.76 -1.42
C ARG A 31 11.78 -20.89 -2.13
N LEU A 32 10.67 -20.60 -1.48
CA LEU A 32 9.65 -19.70 -2.00
C LEU A 32 10.26 -18.33 -2.40
N PRO A 33 10.16 -17.91 -3.67
CA PRO A 33 10.68 -16.61 -4.10
C PRO A 33 9.74 -15.48 -3.67
N TYR A 34 10.31 -14.29 -3.41
CA TYR A 34 9.53 -13.10 -3.13
C TYR A 34 8.96 -12.48 -4.42
N ARG A 35 7.67 -12.12 -4.38
CA ARG A 35 7.00 -11.29 -5.38
C ARG A 35 6.56 -9.96 -4.76
N ARG A 36 6.73 -8.89 -5.53
CA ARG A 36 6.35 -7.53 -5.13
C ARG A 36 4.82 -7.42 -5.00
N PRO A 37 4.33 -6.50 -4.16
CA PRO A 37 2.91 -6.22 -4.06
C PRO A 37 2.33 -5.74 -5.40
N LEU A 38 1.01 -5.80 -5.53
CA LEU A 38 0.30 -5.22 -6.66
C LEU A 38 0.45 -3.67 -6.69
N PRO A 39 0.32 -3.03 -7.87
CA PRO A 39 0.43 -1.57 -8.00
C PRO A 39 -0.39 -0.72 -7.00
N PRO A 40 -1.64 -1.07 -6.62
CA PRO A 40 -2.40 -0.28 -5.66
C PRO A 40 -1.99 -0.46 -4.19
N PHE A 41 -0.88 -1.15 -3.90
CA PHE A 41 -0.42 -1.38 -2.51
C PHE A 41 -0.27 -0.08 -1.71
N LEU A 42 0.49 0.89 -2.22
CA LEU A 42 0.74 2.15 -1.51
C LEU A 42 -0.53 2.95 -1.21
N PRO A 43 -1.42 3.23 -2.18
CA PRO A 43 -2.65 3.98 -1.87
C PRO A 43 -3.56 3.23 -0.89
N LEU A 44 -3.60 1.90 -0.92
CA LEU A 44 -4.39 1.11 0.04
C LEU A 44 -3.79 1.16 1.45
N VAL A 45 -2.47 1.07 1.59
CA VAL A 45 -1.79 1.24 2.88
C VAL A 45 -2.08 2.63 3.44
N LEU A 46 -1.95 3.67 2.63
CA LEU A 46 -2.24 5.04 3.06
C LEU A 46 -3.70 5.21 3.50
N LEU A 47 -4.65 4.69 2.71
CA LEU A 47 -6.06 4.75 3.06
C LEU A 47 -6.36 3.98 4.36
N PHE A 48 -5.75 2.81 4.54
CA PHE A 48 -5.91 2.03 5.76
C PHE A 48 -5.34 2.76 6.98
N LEU A 49 -4.18 3.39 6.85
CA LEU A 49 -3.59 4.21 7.94
C LEU A 49 -4.47 5.42 8.28
N LEU A 50 -4.99 6.12 7.27
CA LEU A 50 -5.90 7.25 7.48
C LEU A 50 -7.22 6.79 8.13
N LEU A 51 -7.75 5.64 7.74
CA LEU A 51 -8.92 5.04 8.37
C LEU A 51 -8.67 4.71 9.85
N ASN A 52 -7.50 4.15 10.17
CA ASN A 52 -7.09 3.86 11.55
C ASN A 52 -7.00 5.14 12.39
N TYR A 53 -6.36 6.16 11.83
CA TYR A 53 -6.26 7.46 12.48
C TYR A 53 -7.65 8.06 12.75
N LEU A 54 -8.51 8.06 11.73
CA LEU A 54 -9.87 8.59 11.82
C LEU A 54 -10.74 7.83 12.83
N ALA A 55 -10.56 6.51 12.93
CA ALA A 55 -11.35 5.66 13.84
C ALA A 55 -10.95 5.84 15.31
N PHE A 56 -9.66 6.01 15.61
CA PHE A 56 -9.15 5.86 16.98
C PHE A 56 -8.31 7.02 17.51
N ALA A 57 -7.78 7.89 16.64
CA ALA A 57 -6.94 9.01 17.04
C ALA A 57 -7.64 10.37 16.94
N VAL A 58 -8.73 10.44 16.18
CA VAL A 58 -9.52 11.67 16.01
C VAL A 58 -10.60 11.77 17.08
N GLU A 59 -10.68 12.93 17.73
CA GLU A 59 -11.80 13.32 18.58
C GLU A 59 -12.91 13.95 17.74
N VAL A 60 -14.16 13.65 18.09
CA VAL A 60 -15.34 14.03 17.33
C VAL A 60 -16.35 14.66 18.26
N ASP A 61 -16.90 15.80 17.85
CA ASP A 61 -18.14 16.28 18.44
C ASP A 61 -19.32 15.59 17.74
N ASP A 62 -19.93 14.62 18.41
CA ASP A 62 -21.06 13.87 17.85
C ASP A 62 -22.30 14.74 17.60
N LYS A 63 -22.46 15.86 18.34
CA LYS A 63 -23.60 16.76 18.19
C LYS A 63 -23.47 17.62 16.94
N GLU A 64 -22.29 18.21 16.76
CA GLU A 64 -22.00 19.08 15.61
C GLU A 64 -21.58 18.28 14.37
N GLY A 65 -21.19 17.02 14.56
CA GLY A 65 -20.75 16.14 13.47
C GLY A 65 -19.45 16.60 12.84
N VAL A 66 -18.55 17.16 13.65
CA VAL A 66 -17.26 17.71 13.22
C VAL A 66 -16.10 17.06 13.96
N VAL A 67 -14.92 17.10 13.33
CA VAL A 67 -13.66 16.70 13.94
C VAL A 67 -13.18 17.82 14.86
N LEU A 68 -12.82 17.47 16.09
CA LEU A 68 -12.19 18.39 17.02
C LEU A 68 -10.69 18.46 16.72
N LEU A 69 -10.15 19.68 16.70
CA LEU A 69 -8.74 19.90 16.46
C LEU A 69 -7.90 19.47 17.68
N PRO A 70 -6.84 18.67 17.48
CA PRO A 70 -5.93 18.31 18.56
C PRO A 70 -5.24 19.53 19.20
N GLU A 71 -4.89 19.42 20.48
CA GLU A 71 -4.25 20.51 21.25
C GLU A 71 -2.99 21.06 20.57
N TYR A 72 -2.20 20.19 19.94
CA TYR A 72 -0.92 20.55 19.35
C TYR A 72 -1.04 21.47 18.11
N VAL A 73 -2.22 21.54 17.47
CA VAL A 73 -2.52 22.48 16.37
C VAL A 73 -3.44 23.61 16.79
N HIS A 74 -4.04 23.54 17.98
CA HIS A 74 -5.07 24.46 18.45
C HIS A 74 -4.59 25.93 18.48
N GLY A 75 -3.40 26.18 19.02
CA GLY A 75 -2.82 27.53 19.07
C GLY A 75 -2.58 28.12 17.67
N ILE A 76 -2.20 27.28 16.71
CA ILE A 76 -1.98 27.69 15.32
C ILE A 76 -3.31 27.99 14.64
N ALA A 77 -4.34 27.18 14.89
CA ALA A 77 -5.69 27.40 14.40
C ALA A 77 -6.24 28.74 14.89
N MET A 78 -6.18 29.00 16.20
CA MET A 78 -6.63 30.26 16.79
C MET A 78 -5.90 31.47 16.21
N LYS A 79 -4.57 31.42 16.09
CA LYS A 79 -3.79 32.52 15.48
C LYS A 79 -4.25 32.78 14.05
N ARG A 80 -4.41 31.71 13.26
CA ARG A 80 -4.81 31.79 11.86
C ARG A 80 -6.23 32.35 11.72
N ASP A 81 -7.15 31.94 12.57
CA ASP A 81 -8.55 32.38 12.53
C ASP A 81 -8.68 33.85 12.97
N ALA A 82 -7.92 34.27 13.99
CA ALA A 82 -7.83 35.67 14.38
C ALA A 82 -7.30 36.56 13.23
N LEU A 83 -6.24 36.12 12.54
CA LEU A 83 -5.72 36.85 11.37
C LEU A 83 -6.74 36.89 10.22
N ARG A 84 -7.46 35.79 9.96
CA ARG A 84 -8.53 35.78 8.95
C ARG A 84 -9.67 36.72 9.29
N GLN A 85 -10.07 36.79 10.56
CA GLN A 85 -11.11 37.71 11.01
C GLN A 85 -10.65 39.17 10.89
N ALA A 86 -9.42 39.48 11.27
CA ALA A 86 -8.82 40.80 11.09
C ALA A 86 -8.81 41.21 9.60
N ALA A 87 -8.38 40.31 8.73
CA ALA A 87 -8.39 40.53 7.28
C ALA A 87 -9.81 40.74 6.72
N ALA A 88 -10.78 39.93 7.16
CA ALA A 88 -12.19 40.06 6.76
C ALA A 88 -12.82 41.37 7.26
N ALA A 89 -12.36 41.87 8.41
CA ALA A 89 -12.73 43.18 8.94
C ALA A 89 -12.02 44.36 8.24
N GLY A 90 -11.23 44.11 7.20
CA GLY A 90 -10.52 45.14 6.43
C GLY A 90 -9.27 45.69 7.11
N GLN A 91 -8.78 45.03 8.18
CA GLN A 91 -7.53 45.43 8.82
C GLN A 91 -6.34 45.06 7.95
N VAL A 92 -5.34 45.93 7.89
CA VAL A 92 -4.07 45.64 7.22
C VAL A 92 -3.32 44.60 8.03
N LEU A 93 -3.14 43.41 7.46
CA LEU A 93 -2.35 42.35 8.06
C LEU A 93 -0.87 42.76 8.13
N THR A 94 -0.34 42.88 9.34
CA THR A 94 1.10 43.07 9.59
C THR A 94 1.90 41.77 9.45
N GLU A 95 1.25 40.62 9.63
CA GLU A 95 1.86 39.29 9.46
C GLU A 95 1.11 38.47 8.41
N PRO A 96 1.79 37.65 7.59
CA PRO A 96 1.14 36.73 6.67
C PRO A 96 0.42 35.62 7.45
N ILE A 97 -0.68 35.13 6.88
CA ILE A 97 -1.42 33.99 7.44
C ILE A 97 -0.54 32.73 7.32
N PRO A 98 -0.14 32.08 8.44
CA PRO A 98 0.78 30.96 8.39
C PRO A 98 0.10 29.72 7.79
N PHE A 99 0.76 29.09 6.82
CA PHE A 99 0.44 27.72 6.42
C PHE A 99 1.15 26.75 7.37
N ASN A 100 0.40 25.78 7.90
CA ASN A 100 0.95 24.72 8.71
C ASN A 100 0.43 23.37 8.19
N VAL A 101 1.35 22.48 7.85
CA VAL A 101 1.03 21.17 7.26
C VAL A 101 0.20 20.31 8.20
N PHE A 102 0.48 20.34 9.50
CA PHE A 102 -0.28 19.56 10.49
C PHE A 102 -1.69 20.11 10.67
N LEU A 103 -1.84 21.43 10.76
CA LEU A 103 -3.17 22.05 10.81
C LEU A 103 -3.97 21.73 9.54
N PHE A 104 -3.34 21.81 8.36
CA PHE A 104 -3.98 21.42 7.10
C PHE A 104 -4.40 19.93 7.10
N PHE A 105 -3.56 19.05 7.63
CA PHE A 105 -3.86 17.64 7.73
C PHE A 105 -5.05 17.37 8.65
N GLU A 106 -5.04 17.89 9.88
CA GLU A 106 -6.11 17.67 10.86
C GLU A 106 -7.43 18.33 10.43
N GLU A 107 -7.38 19.57 9.98
CA GLU A 107 -8.59 20.31 9.67
C GLU A 107 -9.18 19.92 8.32
N SER A 108 -8.36 19.94 7.26
CA SER A 108 -8.86 19.75 5.90
C SER A 108 -8.90 18.28 5.52
N VAL A 109 -7.82 17.53 5.74
CA VAL A 109 -7.73 16.13 5.29
C VAL A 109 -8.59 15.24 6.18
N MET A 110 -8.41 15.28 7.50
CA MET A 110 -9.21 14.45 8.42
C MET A 110 -10.66 14.93 8.46
N GLY A 111 -10.91 16.24 8.44
CA GLY A 111 -12.27 16.78 8.32
C GLY A 111 -13.00 16.27 7.07
N THR A 112 -12.37 16.32 5.90
CA THR A 112 -12.97 15.81 4.65
C THR A 112 -13.19 14.30 4.70
N LEU A 113 -12.20 13.54 5.17
CA LEU A 113 -12.32 12.08 5.29
C LEU A 113 -13.40 11.68 6.30
N PHE A 114 -13.55 12.44 7.38
CA PHE A 114 -14.61 12.24 8.35
C PHE A 114 -15.98 12.46 7.73
N GLN A 115 -16.18 13.53 6.96
CA GLN A 115 -17.45 13.78 6.29
C GLN A 115 -17.78 12.70 5.24
N VAL A 116 -16.79 12.27 4.46
CA VAL A 116 -16.95 11.13 3.53
C VAL A 116 -17.27 9.84 4.30
N GLY A 117 -16.57 9.58 5.41
CA GLY A 117 -16.79 8.43 6.27
C GLY A 117 -18.18 8.44 6.89
N ARG A 118 -18.66 9.58 7.39
CA ARG A 118 -20.04 9.74 7.88
C ARG A 118 -21.05 9.57 6.77
N PHE A 119 -20.80 10.07 5.57
CA PHE A 119 -21.69 9.85 4.43
C PHE A 119 -21.83 8.35 4.11
N LEU A 120 -20.74 7.59 4.14
CA LEU A 120 -20.73 6.15 3.82
C LEU A 120 -21.24 5.27 4.98
N PHE A 121 -20.84 5.58 6.22
CA PHE A 121 -21.01 4.71 7.40
C PHE A 121 -21.94 5.32 8.46
N ARG A 122 -22.57 6.46 8.16
CA ARG A 122 -23.56 7.22 8.95
C ARG A 122 -23.07 7.84 10.26
N SER A 123 -22.05 7.27 10.91
CA SER A 123 -21.59 7.69 12.23
C SER A 123 -20.10 7.41 12.43
N HIS A 124 -19.49 8.07 13.43
CA HIS A 124 -18.12 7.77 13.86
C HIS A 124 -17.99 6.33 14.35
N PHE A 125 -18.96 5.83 15.11
CA PHE A 125 -19.05 4.42 15.49
C PHE A 125 -19.06 3.48 14.28
N GLY A 126 -19.79 3.84 13.22
CA GLY A 126 -19.80 3.09 11.96
C GLY A 126 -18.40 3.01 11.31
N ILE A 127 -17.66 4.11 11.31
CA ILE A 127 -16.26 4.16 10.83
C ILE A 127 -15.38 3.21 11.68
N GLN A 128 -15.53 3.24 13.01
CA GLN A 128 -14.79 2.37 13.92
C GLN A 128 -15.08 0.88 13.66
N VAL A 129 -16.36 0.52 13.50
CA VAL A 129 -16.76 -0.87 13.18
C VAL A 129 -16.12 -1.33 11.87
N VAL A 130 -16.16 -0.51 10.83
CA VAL A 130 -15.52 -0.85 9.54
C VAL A 130 -14.02 -0.98 9.67
N CYS A 131 -13.37 -0.13 10.47
CA CYS A 131 -11.95 -0.23 10.75
C CYS A 131 -11.60 -1.54 11.49
N VAL A 132 -12.39 -1.93 12.49
CA VAL A 132 -12.21 -3.21 13.21
C VAL A 132 -12.41 -4.39 12.27
N LEU A 133 -13.44 -4.37 11.42
CA LEU A 133 -13.67 -5.43 10.42
C LEU A 133 -12.51 -5.54 9.43
N ALA A 134 -11.94 -4.41 8.99
CA ALA A 134 -10.77 -4.40 8.12
C ALA A 134 -9.55 -5.05 8.81
N TRP A 135 -9.33 -4.80 10.10
CA TRP A 135 -8.30 -5.48 10.89
C TRP A 135 -8.54 -7.00 10.97
N LEU A 136 -9.78 -7.44 11.18
CA LEU A 136 -10.10 -8.87 11.21
C LEU A 136 -9.79 -9.55 9.87
N VAL A 137 -10.09 -8.89 8.75
CA VAL A 137 -9.71 -9.36 7.41
C VAL A 137 -8.18 -9.45 7.28
N HIS A 138 -7.44 -8.42 7.69
CA HIS A 138 -5.98 -8.42 7.64
C HIS A 138 -5.37 -9.53 8.51
N LEU A 139 -5.93 -9.81 9.70
CA LEU A 139 -5.48 -10.91 10.56
C LEU A 139 -5.73 -12.28 9.91
N PHE A 140 -6.88 -12.45 9.25
CA PHE A 140 -7.17 -13.66 8.48
C PHE A 140 -6.16 -13.83 7.33
N GLU A 141 -5.93 -12.78 6.54
CA GLU A 141 -4.97 -12.79 5.43
C GLU A 141 -3.54 -13.06 5.90
N LEU A 142 -3.16 -12.51 7.06
CA LEU A 142 -1.88 -12.78 7.70
C LEU A 142 -1.75 -14.25 8.09
N GLY A 143 -2.82 -14.87 8.62
CA GLY A 143 -2.86 -16.30 8.92
C GLY A 143 -2.66 -17.17 7.68
N VAL A 144 -3.32 -16.82 6.56
CA VAL A 144 -3.10 -17.49 5.26
C VAL A 144 -1.66 -17.30 4.77
N CYS A 145 -1.14 -16.08 4.85
CA CYS A 145 0.24 -15.75 4.47
C CYS A 145 1.24 -16.59 5.27
N PHE A 146 1.11 -16.62 6.60
CA PHE A 146 1.95 -17.42 7.47
C PHE A 146 1.93 -18.90 7.09
N ARG A 147 0.74 -19.46 6.88
CA ARG A 147 0.57 -20.87 6.48
C ARG A 147 1.28 -21.18 5.16
N ILE A 148 1.17 -20.31 4.15
CA ILE A 148 1.83 -20.49 2.85
C ILE A 148 3.35 -20.41 2.98
N CYS A 149 3.85 -19.40 3.69
CA CYS A 149 5.29 -19.23 3.91
C CYS A 149 5.89 -20.44 4.64
N TRP A 150 5.19 -20.96 5.65
CA TRP A 150 5.58 -22.15 6.38
C TRP A 150 5.56 -23.40 5.49
N SER A 151 4.47 -23.65 4.74
CA SER A 151 4.34 -24.85 3.91
C SER A 151 5.31 -24.89 2.73
N CYS A 152 5.72 -23.73 2.20
CA CYS A 152 6.61 -23.63 1.05
C CYS A 152 8.08 -23.39 1.44
N ASN A 153 8.42 -23.60 2.72
CA ASN A 153 9.78 -23.44 3.24
C ASN A 153 10.42 -22.09 2.84
N ALA A 154 9.65 -21.00 3.00
CA ALA A 154 10.14 -19.65 2.74
C ALA A 154 11.33 -19.33 3.66
N SER A 155 12.30 -18.55 3.16
CA SER A 155 13.34 -18.03 4.05
C SER A 155 12.73 -17.04 5.05
N PHE A 156 13.34 -16.91 6.23
CA PHE A 156 12.85 -16.01 7.28
C PHE A 156 12.61 -14.58 6.77
N LEU A 157 13.57 -14.02 6.02
CA LEU A 157 13.45 -12.66 5.46
C LEU A 157 12.30 -12.54 4.44
N VAL A 158 12.08 -13.58 3.63
CA VAL A 158 10.97 -13.60 2.67
C VAL A 158 9.63 -13.70 3.40
N ALA A 159 9.52 -14.59 4.38
CA ALA A 159 8.33 -14.74 5.21
C ALA A 159 8.00 -13.43 5.95
N LEU A 160 9.00 -12.81 6.59
CA LEU A 160 8.83 -11.54 7.30
C LEU A 160 8.33 -10.43 6.37
N ARG A 161 8.90 -10.34 5.17
CA ARG A 161 8.49 -9.33 4.17
C ARG A 161 7.06 -9.58 3.68
N TYR A 162 6.70 -10.83 3.39
CA TYR A 162 5.33 -11.19 3.03
C TYR A 162 4.34 -10.87 4.16
N MET A 163 4.67 -11.22 5.39
CA MET A 163 3.84 -10.94 6.56
C MET A 163 3.65 -9.44 6.76
N TYR A 164 4.74 -8.66 6.78
CA TYR A 164 4.67 -7.20 6.93
C TYR A 164 3.79 -6.56 5.85
N CYS A 165 4.03 -6.87 4.58
CA CYS A 165 3.24 -6.33 3.48
C CYS A 165 1.77 -6.79 3.53
N THR A 166 1.48 -8.00 3.99
CA THR A 166 0.10 -8.48 4.18
C THR A 166 -0.59 -7.77 5.36
N CYS A 167 0.12 -7.50 6.46
CA CYS A 167 -0.44 -6.75 7.59
C CYS A 167 -0.89 -5.34 7.20
N VAL A 168 -0.14 -4.65 6.35
CA VAL A 168 -0.42 -3.24 6.01
C VAL A 168 -1.25 -3.07 4.74
N GLY A 169 -1.03 -3.92 3.72
CA GLY A 169 -1.65 -3.80 2.40
C GLY A 169 -2.64 -4.92 2.06
N GLY A 170 -2.83 -5.87 2.97
CA GLY A 170 -3.79 -6.96 2.85
C GLY A 170 -3.63 -7.78 1.56
N PHE A 171 -4.76 -7.98 0.86
CA PHE A 171 -4.85 -8.78 -0.37
C PHE A 171 -3.84 -8.39 -1.46
N THR A 172 -3.40 -7.13 -1.50
CA THR A 172 -2.44 -6.66 -2.51
C THR A 172 -1.08 -7.34 -2.42
N GLN A 173 -0.75 -7.91 -1.26
CA GLN A 173 0.42 -8.79 -1.09
C GLN A 173 0.03 -10.27 -1.11
N LEU A 174 -1.14 -10.64 -0.59
CA LEU A 174 -1.55 -12.04 -0.52
C LEU A 174 -1.72 -12.66 -1.92
N SER A 175 -2.26 -11.92 -2.89
CA SER A 175 -2.41 -12.43 -4.27
C SER A 175 -1.06 -12.76 -4.93
N PRO A 176 -0.05 -11.85 -4.94
CA PRO A 176 1.31 -12.19 -5.36
C PRO A 176 1.94 -13.38 -4.61
N LEU A 177 1.65 -13.56 -3.32
CA LEU A 177 2.11 -14.72 -2.55
C LEU A 177 1.50 -16.03 -3.04
N ILE A 178 0.19 -16.05 -3.29
CA ILE A 178 -0.52 -17.21 -3.83
C ILE A 178 0.06 -17.59 -5.20
N GLN A 179 0.34 -16.61 -6.06
CA GLN A 179 0.98 -16.87 -7.35
C GLN A 179 2.41 -17.42 -7.21
N ALA A 180 3.17 -16.93 -6.21
CA ALA A 180 4.51 -17.45 -5.91
C ALA A 180 4.44 -18.91 -5.44
N ARG A 181 3.48 -19.24 -4.57
CA ARG A 181 3.20 -20.62 -4.14
C ARG A 181 2.86 -21.51 -5.34
N ASP A 182 1.95 -21.08 -6.20
CA ASP A 182 1.49 -21.91 -7.33
C ASP A 182 2.58 -22.15 -8.38
N ALA A 183 3.49 -21.18 -8.55
CA ALA A 183 4.71 -21.39 -9.34
C ALA A 183 5.65 -22.40 -8.67
N TRP A 184 5.91 -22.22 -7.36
CA TRP A 184 6.79 -23.09 -6.59
C TRP A 184 6.30 -24.55 -6.56
N VAL A 185 5.01 -24.78 -6.35
CA VAL A 185 4.42 -26.13 -6.35
C VAL A 185 4.58 -26.79 -7.72
N ARG A 186 4.40 -26.04 -8.82
CA ARG A 186 4.60 -26.56 -10.18
C ARG A 186 6.06 -26.95 -10.44
N GLU A 187 7.00 -26.12 -10.01
CA GLU A 187 8.45 -26.40 -10.13
C GLU A 187 8.86 -27.64 -9.32
N MET A 188 8.33 -27.78 -8.10
CA MET A 188 8.61 -28.94 -7.24
C MET A 188 8.11 -30.24 -7.87
N ARG A 189 6.87 -30.28 -8.39
CA ARG A 189 6.32 -31.46 -9.08
C ARG A 189 7.13 -31.84 -10.31
N ALA A 190 7.49 -30.87 -11.15
CA ALA A 190 8.32 -31.12 -12.33
C ALA A 190 9.71 -31.68 -11.95
N THR A 191 10.28 -31.20 -10.85
CA THR A 191 11.56 -31.70 -10.34
C THR A 191 11.46 -33.14 -9.84
N GLU A 192 10.37 -33.50 -9.16
CA GLU A 192 10.11 -34.88 -8.70
C GLU A 192 9.91 -35.84 -9.88
N GLU A 193 9.16 -35.43 -10.91
CA GLU A 193 8.98 -36.22 -12.14
C GLU A 193 10.29 -36.46 -12.91
N LEU A 194 11.17 -35.46 -12.96
CA LEU A 194 12.49 -35.61 -13.59
C LEU A 194 13.40 -36.55 -12.79
N LYS A 195 13.29 -36.55 -11.46
CA LYS A 195 14.04 -37.48 -10.60
C LYS A 195 13.55 -38.92 -10.76
N SER A 196 12.24 -39.14 -10.83
CA SER A 196 11.70 -40.50 -11.01
C SER A 196 12.10 -41.10 -12.36
N LYS A 197 12.08 -40.31 -13.44
CA LYS A 197 12.53 -40.74 -14.78
C LYS A 197 14.02 -41.05 -14.88
N LYS A 198 14.88 -40.43 -14.06
CA LYS A 198 16.33 -40.72 -14.03
C LYS A 198 16.69 -41.96 -13.19
N SER A 199 15.75 -42.44 -12.38
CA SER A 199 15.94 -43.61 -11.50
C SER A 199 15.42 -44.92 -12.12
N GLN A 200 14.81 -44.85 -13.31
CA GLN A 200 14.44 -45.99 -14.15
C GLN A 200 15.49 -46.19 -15.23
#